data_AF-A0A1F7FHT4-F1
#
_entry.id   AF-A0A1F7FHT4-F1
#
_cell.length_a   1.000
_cell.length_b   1.000
_cell.length_c   1.000
_cell.angle_alpha   90.00
_cell.angle_beta   90.00
_cell.angle_gamma   90.00
#
_symmetry.space_group_name_H-M   'P 1'
#
loop_
_entity.id
_entity.type
_entity.pdbx_description
1 polymer ?
#
loop_
_entity_poly.entity_id
_entity_poly.type
_entity_poly.pdbx_seq_one_letter_code
_entity_poly.pdbx_strand_id
1 'polypeptide(L)'
;MIKKTISRRSFIGRGAAATAMVLGTGALTKGRARTLADASKIVIATDTSCYDKTAGTVDTAKIQDMVDHAIMILTGISDKGQAYEAIFPGTVTTATKIAIKQNGVSGVLPSNPTTTYVIQAVKSGLTSMLGGTFPEANVTIATGKNAAWTQDDTANASNPSFVFAGVTHRIKDTFANADWIINCPSLWSQGVSGVSMALKNLMSAVTGPRFWEVHDKFLDPTQPWLSVLNSQPTFKNKQVLVLMDAISGRSGSSPGGTPNMAAYSVVATRDSVANDYQGMLLFKQYYSFGSSLETTSRGIFTLAAQEPYSIGTNDPANMEVVNISPPWATLIETSGRATEDSGLQVSLSPNPSNGQVHFELSNANSSIKEISIVDVNGRMVWEKKGISGSAIHWGGRSMNGRPVPKGIYIFKIKTGPHSVQGKIFMK
;
A
#
# COMPACT_ATOMS: atom_id res chain seq x y z
N MET A 1 0.41 -41.13 39.12
CA MET A 1 0.64 -40.10 38.10
C MET A 1 1.15 -40.77 36.83
N ILE A 2 0.30 -40.91 35.81
CA ILE A 2 0.68 -41.49 34.50
C ILE A 2 0.43 -40.40 33.45
N LYS A 3 1.50 -39.89 32.83
CA LYS A 3 1.41 -38.95 31.71
C LYS A 3 0.94 -39.71 30.47
N LYS A 4 -0.25 -39.36 29.94
CA LYS A 4 -0.69 -39.79 28.61
C LYS A 4 -0.15 -38.80 27.57
N THR A 5 0.77 -39.28 26.74
CA THR A 5 1.28 -38.55 25.57
C THR A 5 0.30 -38.73 24.41
N ILE A 6 -0.35 -37.66 23.96
CA ILE A 6 -1.16 -37.68 22.73
C ILE A 6 -0.21 -37.57 21.54
N SER A 7 -0.20 -38.56 20.65
CA SER A 7 0.62 -38.52 19.44
C SER A 7 -0.13 -37.86 18.28
N ARG A 8 0.61 -37.14 17.42
CA ARG A 8 0.14 -36.34 16.28
C ARG A 8 -0.75 -37.06 15.25
N ARG A 9 -0.99 -38.37 15.37
CA ARG A 9 -1.85 -39.15 14.47
C ARG A 9 -3.34 -39.19 14.89
N SER A 10 -3.71 -38.73 16.09
CA SER A 10 -5.14 -38.71 16.50
C SER A 10 -5.92 -37.46 16.06
N PHE A 11 -5.29 -36.51 15.36
CA PHE A 11 -5.92 -35.23 14.98
C PHE A 11 -6.41 -35.18 13.51
N ILE A 12 -6.02 -36.12 12.66
CA ILE A 12 -6.43 -36.13 11.22
C ILE A 12 -7.72 -36.95 10.98
N GLY A 13 -8.23 -37.65 12.00
CA GLY A 13 -9.33 -38.61 11.84
C GLY A 13 -10.76 -38.09 12.01
N ARG A 14 -10.99 -36.79 12.20
CA ARG A 14 -12.36 -36.26 12.45
C ARG A 14 -12.56 -34.91 11.76
N GLY A 15 -12.95 -34.93 10.49
CA GLY A 15 -13.31 -33.70 9.79
C GLY A 15 -13.57 -33.81 8.28
N ALA A 16 -13.99 -34.96 7.76
CA ALA A 16 -14.38 -35.08 6.35
C ALA A 16 -15.54 -36.07 6.19
N ALA A 17 -16.77 -35.56 6.27
CA ALA A 17 -17.96 -36.21 5.74
C ALA A 17 -19.10 -35.17 5.60
N ALA A 18 -19.25 -34.59 4.41
CA ALA A 18 -20.53 -34.14 3.87
C ALA A 18 -20.36 -33.85 2.36
N THR A 19 -20.82 -34.78 1.54
CA THR A 19 -20.95 -34.66 0.08
C THR A 19 -22.41 -34.33 -0.23
N ALA A 20 -22.67 -33.30 -1.05
CA ALA A 20 -23.82 -33.29 -1.97
C ALA A 20 -23.62 -32.26 -3.08
N MET A 21 -23.70 -32.76 -4.33
CA MET A 21 -23.59 -32.04 -5.59
C MET A 21 -24.83 -31.17 -5.86
N VAL A 22 -24.63 -30.01 -6.47
CA VAL A 22 -25.61 -29.40 -7.38
C VAL A 22 -24.86 -29.04 -8.67
N LEU A 23 -25.09 -29.84 -9.71
CA LEU A 23 -24.78 -29.49 -11.09
C LEU A 23 -25.88 -28.56 -11.60
N GLY A 24 -25.51 -27.34 -11.94
CA GLY A 24 -26.39 -26.35 -12.56
C GLY A 24 -25.55 -25.37 -13.36
N THR A 25 -25.58 -25.55 -14.68
CA THR A 25 -24.90 -24.73 -15.69
C THR A 25 -25.45 -23.30 -15.69
N GLY A 26 -24.58 -22.34 -15.36
CA GLY A 26 -24.84 -20.91 -15.49
C GLY A 26 -23.56 -20.16 -15.17
N ALA A 27 -22.89 -19.65 -16.19
CA ALA A 27 -21.66 -18.88 -16.08
C ALA A 27 -21.94 -17.55 -15.35
N LEU A 28 -21.89 -17.59 -14.02
CA LEU A 28 -21.67 -16.44 -13.17
C LEU A 28 -20.20 -16.45 -12.80
N THR A 29 -19.44 -15.50 -13.34
CA THR A 29 -18.09 -15.18 -12.87
C THR A 29 -18.19 -14.67 -11.43
N LYS A 30 -18.27 -15.60 -10.48
CA LYS A 30 -18.14 -15.34 -9.05
C LYS A 30 -16.72 -14.82 -8.82
N GLY A 31 -16.61 -13.64 -8.21
CA GLY A 31 -15.36 -13.05 -7.79
C GLY A 31 -14.48 -14.07 -7.09
N ARG A 32 -13.23 -14.18 -7.54
CA ARG A 32 -12.24 -15.11 -7.00
C ARG A 32 -12.00 -14.76 -5.54
N ALA A 33 -12.36 -15.66 -4.63
CA ALA A 33 -11.91 -15.60 -3.24
C ALA A 33 -10.36 -15.57 -3.24
N ARG A 34 -9.75 -14.69 -2.43
CA ARG A 34 -8.29 -14.55 -2.32
C ARG A 34 -7.67 -15.91 -1.98
N THR A 35 -6.98 -16.51 -2.94
CA THR A 35 -5.97 -17.53 -2.63
C THR A 35 -4.72 -16.79 -2.13
N LEU A 36 -4.13 -17.26 -1.04
CA LEU A 36 -2.84 -16.84 -0.45
C LEU A 36 -1.63 -16.86 -1.44
N ALA A 37 -1.85 -17.13 -2.72
CA ALA A 37 -0.82 -17.40 -3.73
C ALA A 37 -0.46 -16.18 -4.60
N ASP A 38 -1.30 -15.13 -4.65
CA ASP A 38 -0.99 -13.94 -5.44
C ASP A 38 -0.30 -12.92 -4.54
N ALA A 39 0.91 -12.46 -4.92
CA ALA A 39 1.66 -11.48 -4.16
C ALA A 39 0.84 -10.20 -3.94
N SER A 40 1.00 -9.56 -2.78
CA SER A 40 0.36 -8.29 -2.49
C SER A 40 0.99 -7.20 -3.37
N LYS A 41 0.22 -6.68 -4.33
CA LYS A 41 0.64 -5.57 -5.18
C LYS A 41 0.57 -4.25 -4.41
N ILE A 42 1.64 -3.46 -4.46
CA ILE A 42 1.75 -2.14 -3.86
C ILE A 42 2.25 -1.17 -4.92
N VAL A 43 1.53 -0.05 -5.10
CA VAL A 43 1.95 1.04 -5.97
C VAL A 43 2.34 2.23 -5.12
N ILE A 44 3.56 2.72 -5.31
CA ILE A 44 4.10 3.92 -4.67
C ILE A 44 4.25 4.97 -5.77
N ALA A 45 3.35 5.95 -5.79
CA ALA A 45 3.42 7.06 -6.74
C ALA A 45 4.05 8.28 -6.06
N THR A 46 5.09 8.86 -6.67
CA THR A 46 5.90 9.94 -6.08
C THR A 46 6.01 11.13 -7.02
N ASP A 47 5.70 12.32 -6.53
CA ASP A 47 5.93 13.61 -7.21
C ASP A 47 6.37 14.67 -6.20
N THR A 48 7.64 15.05 -6.22
CA THR A 48 8.22 16.03 -5.29
C THR A 48 7.69 17.45 -5.50
N SER A 49 6.99 17.71 -6.61
CA SER A 49 6.44 19.01 -6.94
C SER A 49 4.95 19.15 -6.56
N CYS A 50 4.35 18.14 -5.93
CA CYS A 50 2.96 18.19 -5.46
C CYS A 50 2.76 18.97 -4.16
N TYR A 51 3.84 19.20 -3.39
CA TYR A 51 3.78 19.85 -2.09
C TYR A 51 5.06 20.64 -1.83
N ASP A 52 4.93 21.94 -1.57
CA ASP A 52 6.02 22.75 -1.04
C ASP A 52 5.90 22.79 0.49
N LYS A 53 6.76 22.03 1.17
CA LYS A 53 6.79 21.99 2.64
C LYS A 53 7.19 23.34 3.27
N THR A 54 7.98 24.16 2.57
CA THR A 54 8.45 25.45 3.08
C THR A 54 7.34 26.48 3.00
N ALA A 55 6.65 26.56 1.85
CA ALA A 55 5.53 27.47 1.66
C ALA A 55 4.21 26.94 2.24
N GLY A 56 4.12 25.63 2.51
CA GLY A 56 2.89 24.96 2.93
C GLY A 56 1.85 24.85 1.81
N THR A 57 2.25 25.02 0.55
CA THR A 57 1.34 25.03 -0.61
C THR A 57 1.24 23.64 -1.25
N VAL A 58 0.05 23.31 -1.72
CA VAL A 58 -0.27 22.01 -2.31
C VAL A 58 -0.74 22.18 -3.75
N ASP A 59 -0.18 21.40 -4.66
CA ASP A 59 -0.65 21.29 -6.05
C ASP A 59 -1.64 20.11 -6.15
N THR A 60 -2.93 20.46 -6.13
CA THR A 60 -4.01 19.46 -6.10
C THR A 60 -4.11 18.65 -7.39
N ALA A 61 -3.71 19.20 -8.54
CA ALA A 61 -3.74 18.49 -9.81
C ALA A 61 -2.72 17.35 -9.82
N LYS A 62 -1.52 17.60 -9.28
CA LYS A 62 -0.49 16.55 -9.15
C LYS A 62 -0.88 15.46 -8.17
N ILE A 63 -1.55 15.82 -7.06
CA ILE A 63 -2.09 14.82 -6.13
C ILE A 63 -3.17 13.97 -6.81
N GLN A 64 -4.06 14.59 -7.61
CA GLN A 64 -5.04 13.86 -8.41
C GLN A 64 -4.34 12.87 -9.34
N ASP A 65 -3.33 13.32 -10.09
CA ASP A 65 -2.57 12.45 -11.00
C ASP A 65 -1.90 11.29 -10.26
N MET A 66 -1.25 11.55 -9.12
CA MET A 66 -0.62 10.52 -8.30
C MET A 66 -1.61 9.43 -7.87
N VAL A 67 -2.80 9.84 -7.40
CA VAL A 67 -3.83 8.92 -6.92
C VAL A 67 -4.43 8.12 -8.08
N ASP A 68 -4.81 8.79 -9.16
CA ASP A 68 -5.41 8.14 -10.33
C ASP A 68 -4.43 7.12 -10.94
N HIS A 69 -3.17 7.50 -11.17
CA HIS A 69 -2.18 6.58 -11.73
C HIS A 69 -1.83 5.45 -10.76
N ALA A 70 -1.80 5.69 -9.45
CA ALA A 70 -1.60 4.61 -8.49
C ALA A 70 -2.70 3.55 -8.58
N ILE A 71 -3.95 3.97 -8.75
CA ILE A 71 -5.11 3.07 -8.87
C ILE A 71 -5.12 2.38 -10.23
N MET A 72 -4.88 3.10 -11.33
CA MET A 72 -4.77 2.53 -12.69
C MET A 72 -3.69 1.46 -12.77
N ILE A 73 -2.51 1.69 -12.18
CA ILE A 73 -1.43 0.69 -12.11
C ILE A 73 -1.80 -0.46 -11.17
N LEU A 74 -2.47 -0.18 -10.04
CA LEU A 74 -2.88 -1.22 -9.09
C LEU A 74 -3.87 -2.20 -9.73
N THR A 75 -4.78 -1.71 -10.56
CA THR A 75 -5.79 -2.53 -11.25
C THR A 75 -5.37 -3.03 -12.63
N GLY A 76 -4.37 -2.40 -13.25
CA GLY A 76 -3.95 -2.69 -14.62
C GLY A 76 -4.93 -2.16 -15.67
N ILE A 77 -5.76 -1.17 -15.34
CA ILE A 77 -6.77 -0.57 -16.22
C ILE A 77 -6.42 0.90 -16.45
N SER A 78 -6.38 1.31 -17.72
CA SER A 78 -5.99 2.68 -18.11
C SER A 78 -7.16 3.68 -18.10
N ASP A 79 -8.40 3.20 -18.21
CA ASP A 79 -9.56 4.07 -18.02
C ASP A 79 -9.79 4.31 -16.54
N LYS A 80 -9.84 5.59 -16.14
CA LYS A 80 -9.97 5.98 -14.73
C LYS A 80 -11.25 5.42 -14.08
N GLY A 81 -12.40 5.59 -14.72
CA GLY A 81 -13.68 5.15 -14.15
C GLY A 81 -13.68 3.64 -13.93
N GLN A 82 -13.27 2.88 -14.93
CA GLN A 82 -13.16 1.42 -14.88
C GLN A 82 -12.09 0.95 -13.87
N ALA A 83 -10.97 1.66 -13.74
CA ALA A 83 -9.94 1.36 -12.75
C ALA A 83 -10.49 1.49 -11.32
N TYR A 84 -11.27 2.53 -11.04
CA TYR A 84 -11.94 2.67 -9.74
C TYR A 84 -13.02 1.61 -9.54
N GLU A 85 -13.82 1.26 -10.55
CA GLU A 85 -14.80 0.16 -10.44
C GLU A 85 -14.13 -1.18 -10.10
N ALA A 86 -12.97 -1.44 -10.70
CA ALA A 86 -12.26 -2.70 -10.54
C ALA A 86 -11.64 -2.92 -9.15
N ILE A 87 -11.59 -1.90 -8.28
CA ILE A 87 -11.17 -2.10 -6.88
C ILE A 87 -12.19 -2.92 -6.09
N PHE A 88 -13.46 -2.89 -6.50
CA PHE A 88 -14.56 -3.58 -5.84
C PHE A 88 -14.71 -5.01 -6.38
N PRO A 89 -14.86 -6.04 -5.52
CA PRO A 89 -14.93 -7.44 -5.95
C PRO A 89 -16.29 -7.83 -6.57
N GLY A 90 -17.21 -6.89 -6.75
CA GLY A 90 -18.54 -7.11 -7.34
C GLY A 90 -19.00 -5.87 -8.11
N THR A 91 -20.18 -5.96 -8.74
CA THR A 91 -20.75 -4.88 -9.55
C THR A 91 -21.06 -3.66 -8.69
N VAL A 92 -20.45 -2.52 -9.03
CA VAL A 92 -20.81 -1.21 -8.48
C VAL A 92 -22.09 -0.72 -9.16
N THR A 93 -22.98 -0.12 -8.39
CA THR A 93 -24.21 0.51 -8.88
C THR A 93 -24.39 1.89 -8.27
N THR A 94 -25.35 2.67 -8.77
CA THR A 94 -25.72 3.97 -8.18
C THR A 94 -26.35 3.85 -6.79
N ALA A 95 -26.58 2.63 -6.27
CA ALA A 95 -27.01 2.39 -4.89
C ALA A 95 -25.85 2.01 -3.95
N THR A 96 -24.67 1.70 -4.49
CA THR A 96 -23.51 1.25 -3.69
C THR A 96 -23.01 2.37 -2.78
N LYS A 97 -22.84 2.06 -1.49
CA LYS A 97 -22.38 3.00 -0.46
C LYS A 97 -20.93 2.75 -0.09
N ILE A 98 -20.11 3.81 -0.10
CA ILE A 98 -18.68 3.72 0.15
C ILE A 98 -18.31 4.60 1.34
N ALA A 99 -17.62 4.02 2.33
CA ALA A 99 -17.04 4.77 3.44
C ALA A 99 -15.53 4.98 3.23
N ILE A 100 -15.07 6.22 3.35
CA ILE A 100 -13.65 6.56 3.35
C ILE A 100 -13.22 6.82 4.80
N LYS A 101 -12.30 6.00 5.33
CA LYS A 101 -11.68 6.24 6.64
C LYS A 101 -10.51 7.21 6.49
N GLN A 102 -10.75 8.47 6.80
CA GLN A 102 -9.70 9.48 6.89
C GLN A 102 -8.89 9.32 8.17
N ASN A 103 -7.56 9.46 8.10
CA ASN A 103 -6.74 9.65 9.30
C ASN A 103 -6.94 11.03 9.92
N GLY A 104 -7.16 11.07 11.24
CA GLY A 104 -7.30 12.30 12.01
C GLY A 104 -7.39 12.02 13.52
N VAL A 105 -6.74 12.87 14.31
CA VAL A 105 -6.83 12.87 15.77
C VAL A 105 -7.49 14.19 16.18
N SER A 106 -8.63 14.08 16.88
CA SER A 106 -9.30 15.13 17.66
C SER A 106 -9.50 16.49 16.98
N GLY A 107 -10.68 16.74 16.39
CA GLY A 107 -11.33 18.07 16.31
C GLY A 107 -10.64 19.19 15.50
N VAL A 108 -9.33 19.14 15.32
CA VAL A 108 -8.48 20.07 14.59
C VAL A 108 -8.36 19.51 13.18
N LEU A 109 -8.31 20.42 12.19
CA LEU A 109 -8.11 20.13 10.77
C LEU A 109 -7.10 18.98 10.56
N PRO A 110 -7.19 18.22 9.44
CA PRO A 110 -6.30 17.10 9.20
C PRO A 110 -4.89 17.55 9.50
N SER A 111 -4.33 16.89 10.50
CA SER A 111 -3.06 17.28 11.08
C SER A 111 -1.96 17.16 9.99
N ASN A 112 -2.25 16.44 8.92
CA ASN A 112 -1.52 16.46 7.67
C ASN A 112 -2.20 17.36 6.61
N PRO A 113 -1.53 18.43 6.09
CA PRO A 113 -2.10 19.35 5.10
C PRO A 113 -2.46 18.67 3.78
N THR A 114 -1.88 17.50 3.47
CA THR A 114 -2.08 16.81 2.19
C THR A 114 -3.26 15.83 2.21
N THR A 115 -3.68 15.35 3.38
CA THR A 115 -4.65 14.25 3.49
C THR A 115 -6.03 14.62 2.95
N THR A 116 -6.49 15.86 3.14
CA THR A 116 -7.75 16.32 2.52
C THR A 116 -7.68 16.21 1.00
N TYR A 117 -6.57 16.61 0.38
CA TYR A 117 -6.43 16.60 -1.08
C TYR A 117 -6.36 15.19 -1.63
N VAL A 118 -5.69 14.26 -0.92
CA VAL A 118 -5.72 12.83 -1.28
C VAL A 118 -7.15 12.27 -1.21
N ILE A 119 -7.93 12.62 -0.20
CA ILE A 119 -9.33 12.18 -0.07
C ILE A 119 -10.21 12.78 -1.18
N GLN A 120 -10.01 14.05 -1.51
CA GLN A 120 -10.73 14.67 -2.63
C GLN A 120 -10.37 14.00 -3.96
N ALA A 121 -9.11 13.62 -4.15
CA ALA A 121 -8.69 12.88 -5.33
C ALA A 121 -9.36 11.50 -5.43
N VAL A 122 -9.43 10.75 -4.33
CA VAL A 122 -10.19 9.49 -4.26
C VAL A 122 -11.65 9.71 -4.60
N LYS A 123 -12.28 10.73 -4.00
CA LYS A 123 -13.70 11.03 -4.21
C LYS A 123 -13.98 11.41 -5.67
N SER A 124 -13.13 12.23 -6.28
CA SER A 124 -13.21 12.58 -7.70
C SER A 124 -13.14 11.34 -8.59
N GLY A 125 -12.18 10.45 -8.34
CA GLY A 125 -12.07 9.20 -9.08
C GLY A 125 -13.27 8.26 -8.88
N LEU A 126 -13.83 8.17 -7.67
CA LEU A 126 -15.07 7.42 -7.42
C LEU A 126 -16.25 7.97 -8.21
N THR A 127 -16.40 9.29 -8.31
CA THR A 127 -17.48 9.89 -9.11
C THR A 127 -17.32 9.68 -10.61
N SER A 128 -16.13 9.27 -11.09
CA SER A 128 -15.91 8.91 -12.49
C SER A 128 -16.40 7.50 -12.86
N MET A 129 -16.72 6.66 -11.85
CA MET A 129 -17.33 5.35 -12.09
C MET A 129 -18.69 5.47 -12.77
N LEU A 130 -19.13 4.38 -13.40
CA LEU A 130 -20.38 4.25 -14.12
C LEU A 130 -20.52 5.31 -15.23
N GLY A 131 -19.40 5.61 -15.90
CA GLY A 131 -19.33 6.66 -16.91
C GLY A 131 -19.59 8.07 -16.35
N GLY A 132 -19.21 8.33 -15.09
CA GLY A 132 -19.41 9.62 -14.43
C GLY A 132 -20.76 9.78 -13.72
N THR A 133 -21.52 8.71 -13.53
CA THR A 133 -22.88 8.76 -12.95
C THR A 133 -22.95 8.27 -11.51
N PHE A 134 -21.83 7.82 -10.92
CA PHE A 134 -21.81 7.37 -9.53
C PHE A 134 -22.13 8.54 -8.57
N PRO A 135 -23.17 8.44 -7.71
CA PRO A 135 -23.60 9.56 -6.89
C PRO A 135 -22.58 9.91 -5.81
N GLU A 136 -22.13 11.16 -5.80
CA GLU A 136 -21.22 11.68 -4.77
C GLU A 136 -21.80 11.52 -3.35
N ALA A 137 -23.13 11.64 -3.21
CA ALA A 137 -23.86 11.46 -1.94
C ALA A 137 -23.73 10.05 -1.34
N ASN A 138 -23.29 9.06 -2.12
CA ASN A 138 -23.03 7.70 -1.64
C ASN A 138 -21.61 7.51 -1.08
N VAL A 139 -20.77 8.55 -1.14
CA VAL A 139 -19.42 8.55 -0.56
C VAL A 139 -19.45 9.28 0.77
N THR A 140 -19.29 8.53 1.87
CA THR A 140 -19.21 9.10 3.23
C THR A 140 -17.77 9.17 3.69
N ILE A 141 -17.31 10.37 4.08
CA ILE A 141 -15.97 10.55 4.67
C ILE A 141 -16.09 10.50 6.19
N ALA A 142 -15.52 9.46 6.80
CA ALA A 142 -15.46 9.32 8.24
C ALA A 142 -14.23 10.06 8.79
N THR A 143 -14.46 11.25 9.37
CA THR A 143 -13.41 12.12 9.92
C THR A 143 -13.22 11.97 11.42
N GLY A 144 -12.08 12.49 11.90
CA GLY A 144 -11.75 12.65 13.32
C GLY A 144 -12.67 13.59 14.12
N LYS A 145 -13.51 14.41 13.47
CA LYS A 145 -14.39 15.41 14.14
C LYS A 145 -15.65 14.79 14.75
N ASN A 146 -16.17 13.71 14.17
CA ASN A 146 -17.19 12.83 14.78
C ASN A 146 -16.53 11.65 15.53
N ALA A 147 -15.26 11.84 15.89
CA ALA A 147 -14.40 10.90 16.59
C ALA A 147 -13.48 11.67 17.54
N ALA A 148 -14.06 12.65 18.23
CA ALA A 148 -13.51 13.01 19.52
C ALA A 148 -13.40 11.71 20.32
N TRP A 149 -12.30 11.58 21.05
CA TRP A 149 -12.03 10.50 22.00
C TRP A 149 -13.08 10.41 23.12
N THR A 150 -14.11 11.26 23.06
CA THR A 150 -15.30 11.27 23.87
C THR A 150 -16.21 10.12 23.46
N GLN A 151 -16.93 9.59 24.44
CA GLN A 151 -17.89 8.50 24.37
C GLN A 151 -19.01 8.63 23.33
N ASP A 152 -19.14 9.77 22.66
CA ASP A 152 -20.12 10.02 21.61
C ASP A 152 -19.52 9.79 20.21
N ASP A 153 -20.14 8.92 19.42
CA ASP A 153 -21.09 9.38 18.39
C ASP A 153 -21.33 8.30 17.30
N THR A 154 -22.61 8.13 16.93
CA THR A 154 -23.17 7.35 15.81
C THR A 154 -23.05 5.82 15.77
N ALA A 155 -22.74 5.10 16.86
CA ALA A 155 -22.83 3.63 16.86
C ALA A 155 -24.09 3.15 17.58
N ASN A 156 -25.06 2.59 16.84
CA ASN A 156 -26.29 2.08 17.42
C ASN A 156 -26.14 0.68 18.04
N ALA A 157 -27.03 0.32 18.97
CA ALA A 157 -26.99 -0.98 19.65
C ALA A 157 -27.16 -2.19 18.70
N SER A 158 -27.80 -1.96 17.55
CA SER A 158 -27.98 -2.93 16.45
C SER A 158 -26.71 -3.14 15.61
N ASN A 159 -25.70 -2.29 15.76
CA ASN A 159 -24.50 -2.40 14.95
C ASN A 159 -23.71 -3.67 15.28
N PRO A 160 -22.96 -4.21 14.31
CA PRO A 160 -22.01 -5.27 14.57
C PRO A 160 -21.08 -4.89 15.73
N SER A 161 -20.89 -5.84 16.63
CA SER A 161 -20.04 -5.69 17.81
C SER A 161 -19.17 -6.91 18.01
N PHE A 162 -18.06 -6.72 18.70
CA PHE A 162 -17.18 -7.80 19.11
C PHE A 162 -16.68 -7.55 20.53
N VAL A 163 -16.29 -8.62 21.22
CA VAL A 163 -15.73 -8.54 22.57
C VAL A 163 -14.22 -8.65 22.49
N PHE A 164 -13.53 -7.72 23.15
CA PHE A 164 -12.08 -7.75 23.31
C PHE A 164 -11.73 -7.37 24.75
N ALA A 165 -10.83 -8.12 25.37
CA ALA A 165 -10.44 -7.91 26.77
C ALA A 165 -11.64 -7.76 27.75
N GLY A 166 -12.74 -8.47 27.50
CA GLY A 166 -13.96 -8.40 28.32
C GLY A 166 -14.85 -7.17 28.07
N VAL A 167 -14.53 -6.36 27.07
CA VAL A 167 -15.29 -5.15 26.70
C VAL A 167 -15.94 -5.31 25.33
N THR A 168 -17.21 -4.93 25.22
CA THR A 168 -17.93 -4.87 23.94
C THR A 168 -17.55 -3.60 23.19
N HIS A 169 -17.00 -3.78 21.99
CA HIS A 169 -16.75 -2.72 21.02
C HIS A 169 -17.77 -2.78 19.91
N ARG A 170 -18.31 -1.63 19.50
CA ARG A 170 -19.32 -1.50 18.45
C ARG A 170 -18.74 -0.78 17.25
N ILE A 171 -19.07 -1.24 16.06
CA ILE A 171 -18.65 -0.58 14.81
C ILE A 171 -19.58 0.62 14.57
N LYS A 172 -19.03 1.77 14.17
CA LYS A 172 -19.83 2.98 13.87
C LYS A 172 -20.75 2.77 12.66
N ASP A 173 -21.91 3.45 12.64
CA ASP A 173 -22.93 3.34 11.60
C ASP A 173 -22.34 3.52 10.19
N THR A 174 -21.41 4.47 10.03
CA THR A 174 -20.74 4.74 8.75
C THR A 174 -20.09 3.51 8.13
N PHE A 175 -19.47 2.64 8.93
CA PHE A 175 -18.80 1.43 8.44
C PHE A 175 -19.73 0.21 8.46
N ALA A 176 -20.67 0.16 9.41
CA ALA A 176 -21.67 -0.88 9.47
C ALA A 176 -22.55 -0.88 8.20
N ASN A 177 -22.99 0.32 7.77
CA ASN A 177 -23.96 0.54 6.69
C ASN A 177 -23.32 0.75 5.30
N ALA A 178 -21.99 0.83 5.21
CA ALA A 178 -21.29 0.87 3.93
C ALA A 178 -21.21 -0.52 3.29
N ASP A 179 -21.26 -0.58 1.96
CA ASP A 179 -20.97 -1.80 1.21
C ASP A 179 -19.46 -2.04 1.18
N TRP A 180 -18.70 -0.97 0.99
CA TRP A 180 -17.24 -1.01 0.86
C TRP A 180 -16.53 0.09 1.66
N ILE A 181 -15.30 -0.20 2.08
CA ILE A 181 -14.45 0.68 2.87
C ILE A 181 -13.16 0.96 2.11
N ILE A 182 -12.80 2.23 2.00
CA ILE A 182 -11.48 2.69 1.57
C ILE A 182 -10.77 3.26 2.80
N ASN A 183 -9.61 2.73 3.12
CA ASN A 183 -8.80 3.15 4.27
C ASN A 183 -7.73 4.14 3.79
N CYS A 184 -7.79 5.38 4.27
CA CYS A 184 -6.84 6.44 3.90
C CYS A 184 -5.99 6.86 5.11
N PRO A 185 -4.99 6.05 5.50
CA PRO A 185 -4.07 6.40 6.57
C PRO A 185 -3.10 7.51 6.15
N SER A 186 -2.35 8.07 7.12
CA SER A 186 -1.24 8.99 6.85
C SER A 186 0.06 8.41 7.41
N LEU A 187 1.20 8.77 6.82
CA LEU A 187 2.51 8.27 7.23
C LEU A 187 3.01 8.89 8.55
N TRP A 188 2.76 8.24 9.69
CA TRP A 188 3.19 8.71 11.02
C TRP A 188 3.96 7.65 11.83
N SER A 189 4.98 8.07 12.58
CA SER A 189 5.47 7.30 13.74
C SER A 189 4.53 7.47 14.93
N GLN A 190 4.54 6.52 15.87
CA GLN A 190 3.86 6.67 17.16
C GLN A 190 4.62 5.87 18.23
N GLY A 191 4.76 6.43 19.44
CA GLY A 191 5.67 5.88 20.46
C GLY A 191 5.32 4.49 21.03
N VAL A 192 4.07 4.06 20.91
CA VAL A 192 3.54 2.78 21.45
C VAL A 192 3.42 1.70 20.36
N SER A 193 3.03 2.06 19.13
CA SER A 193 2.87 1.13 17.99
C SER A 193 4.03 1.17 17.01
N GLY A 194 5.04 2.02 17.24
CA GLY A 194 6.12 2.30 16.30
C GLY A 194 5.66 3.20 15.15
N VAL A 195 4.65 2.76 14.40
CA VAL A 195 3.97 3.51 13.34
C VAL A 195 2.46 3.57 13.54
N SER A 196 1.81 4.53 12.87
CA SER A 196 0.35 4.67 12.84
C SER A 196 -0.12 4.87 11.41
N MET A 197 -0.45 3.77 10.74
CA MET A 197 -0.88 3.73 9.34
C MET A 197 -2.18 2.93 9.19
N ALA A 198 -2.33 2.07 8.18
CA ALA A 198 -3.56 1.38 7.80
C ALA A 198 -4.20 0.61 8.96
N LEU A 199 -3.43 -0.22 9.68
CA LEU A 199 -3.97 -1.05 10.76
C LEU A 199 -4.52 -0.20 11.90
N LYS A 200 -3.79 0.87 12.26
CA LYS A 200 -4.15 1.77 13.37
C LYS A 200 -5.24 2.77 12.98
N ASN A 201 -5.35 3.14 11.70
CA ASN A 201 -6.32 4.13 11.24
C ASN A 201 -7.77 3.68 11.50
N LEU A 202 -8.06 2.38 11.45
CA LEU A 202 -9.38 1.83 11.75
C LEU A 202 -9.74 1.87 13.25
N MET A 203 -8.84 2.22 14.15
CA MET A 203 -9.16 2.25 15.58
C MET A 203 -10.31 3.22 15.92
N SER A 204 -10.45 4.34 15.20
CA SER A 204 -11.58 5.28 15.40
C SER A 204 -12.86 4.87 14.67
N ALA A 205 -12.88 3.71 14.02
CA ALA A 205 -14.07 3.12 13.38
C ALA A 205 -14.96 2.36 14.37
N VAL A 206 -14.50 2.21 15.62
CA VAL A 206 -15.24 1.54 16.69
C VAL A 206 -15.45 2.47 17.89
N THR A 207 -16.54 2.24 18.62
CA THR A 207 -16.82 2.85 19.92
C THR A 207 -16.83 1.76 20.99
N GLY A 208 -16.62 2.14 22.25
CA GLY A 208 -16.68 1.23 23.38
C GLY A 208 -16.06 1.87 24.63
N PRO A 209 -16.46 1.43 25.83
CA PRO A 209 -15.84 1.91 27.04
C PRO A 209 -14.36 1.51 27.05
N ARG A 210 -13.51 2.30 27.72
CA ARG A 210 -12.11 1.91 28.01
C ARG A 210 -11.23 1.70 26.77
N PHE A 211 -11.43 2.48 25.70
CA PHE A 211 -10.57 2.47 24.51
C PHE A 211 -9.07 2.62 24.82
N TRP A 212 -8.72 3.36 25.86
CA TRP A 212 -7.35 3.52 26.35
C TRP A 212 -6.74 2.21 26.85
N GLU A 213 -7.54 1.29 27.38
CA GLU A 213 -7.05 0.01 27.92
C GLU A 213 -6.70 -1.00 26.82
N VAL A 214 -7.17 -0.77 25.59
CA VAL A 214 -6.82 -1.58 24.42
C VAL A 214 -5.69 -0.96 23.59
N HIS A 215 -5.42 0.34 23.79
CA HIS A 215 -4.37 1.07 23.08
C HIS A 215 -2.96 0.56 23.41
N ASP A 216 -2.71 -0.03 24.58
CA ASP A 216 -1.37 -0.53 24.92
C ASP A 216 -1.17 -2.03 24.62
N LYS A 217 -2.20 -2.70 24.08
CA LYS A 217 -2.22 -4.15 23.80
C LYS A 217 -1.91 -4.51 22.34
N PHE A 218 -1.12 -3.69 21.65
CA PHE A 218 -0.81 -3.94 20.23
C PHE A 218 0.07 -5.17 20.00
N LEU A 219 1.00 -5.43 20.92
CA LEU A 219 1.96 -6.53 20.86
C LEU A 219 1.59 -7.73 21.73
N ASP A 220 0.43 -7.71 22.40
CA ASP A 220 -0.04 -8.87 23.17
C ASP A 220 -0.30 -10.02 22.18
N PRO A 221 0.49 -11.11 22.18
CA PRO A 221 0.32 -12.18 21.20
C PRO A 221 -0.94 -13.00 21.46
N THR A 222 -1.56 -12.88 22.64
CA THR A 222 -2.80 -13.58 22.99
C THR A 222 -4.03 -12.81 22.56
N GLN A 223 -3.96 -11.48 22.57
CA GLN A 223 -5.05 -10.58 22.17
C GLN A 223 -4.48 -9.30 21.48
N PRO A 224 -3.92 -9.41 20.28
CA PRO A 224 -3.38 -8.25 19.56
C PRO A 224 -4.51 -7.36 19.05
N TRP A 225 -4.76 -6.24 19.73
CA TRP A 225 -5.92 -5.37 19.45
C TRP A 225 -6.07 -5.00 17.98
N LEU A 226 -4.98 -4.58 17.32
CA LEU A 226 -5.03 -4.16 15.92
C LEU A 226 -5.37 -5.33 14.99
N SER A 227 -4.84 -6.51 15.23
CA SER A 227 -5.15 -7.70 14.43
C SER A 227 -6.59 -8.15 14.64
N VAL A 228 -7.07 -8.18 15.89
CA VAL A 228 -8.48 -8.51 16.21
C VAL A 228 -9.44 -7.51 15.56
N LEU A 229 -9.15 -6.22 15.65
CA LEU A 229 -9.97 -5.18 15.05
C LEU A 229 -10.03 -5.35 13.53
N ASN A 230 -8.87 -5.41 12.86
CA ASN A 230 -8.81 -5.50 11.41
C ASN A 230 -9.36 -6.84 10.87
N SER A 231 -9.40 -7.90 11.69
CA SER A 231 -9.98 -9.19 11.30
C SER A 231 -11.50 -9.26 11.43
N GLN A 232 -12.16 -8.25 12.00
CA GLN A 232 -13.62 -8.27 12.10
C GLN A 232 -14.25 -8.32 10.70
N PRO A 233 -15.33 -9.09 10.47
CA PRO A 233 -15.92 -9.26 9.15
C PRO A 233 -16.21 -7.95 8.42
N THR A 234 -16.66 -6.92 9.14
CA THR A 234 -16.94 -5.59 8.56
C THR A 234 -15.70 -4.94 7.95
N PHE A 235 -14.51 -5.11 8.53
CA PHE A 235 -13.28 -4.52 7.99
C PHE A 235 -12.59 -5.49 7.03
N LYS A 236 -12.44 -6.75 7.43
CA LYS A 236 -11.76 -7.78 6.61
C LYS A 236 -12.44 -8.02 5.27
N ASN A 237 -13.77 -8.00 5.22
CA ASN A 237 -14.51 -8.33 4.00
C ASN A 237 -14.89 -7.09 3.17
N LYS A 238 -15.03 -5.92 3.79
CA LYS A 238 -15.47 -4.70 3.10
C LYS A 238 -14.33 -3.76 2.72
N GLN A 239 -13.14 -3.87 3.31
CA GLN A 239 -12.01 -3.02 2.92
C GLN A 239 -11.47 -3.44 1.55
N VAL A 240 -11.61 -2.58 0.56
CA VAL A 240 -11.22 -2.86 -0.83
C VAL A 240 -9.91 -2.19 -1.24
N LEU A 241 -9.56 -1.08 -0.58
CA LEU A 241 -8.39 -0.28 -0.89
C LEU A 241 -7.82 0.34 0.38
N VAL A 242 -6.49 0.34 0.46
CA VAL A 242 -5.70 1.17 1.36
C VAL A 242 -4.94 2.16 0.48
N LEU A 243 -5.18 3.46 0.68
CA LEU A 243 -4.48 4.54 0.00
C LEU A 243 -3.85 5.46 1.05
N MET A 244 -2.58 5.21 1.36
CA MET A 244 -1.86 5.99 2.35
C MET A 244 -1.38 7.31 1.76
N ASP A 245 -1.68 8.40 2.47
CA ASP A 245 -1.03 9.69 2.28
C ASP A 245 0.34 9.70 2.96
N ALA A 246 1.39 9.61 2.15
CA ALA A 246 2.78 9.77 2.57
C ALA A 246 3.42 11.04 1.98
N ILE A 247 2.62 11.98 1.43
CA ILE A 247 3.14 13.18 0.79
C ILE A 247 3.86 14.03 1.84
N SER A 248 3.14 14.30 2.93
CA SER A 248 3.73 14.79 4.17
C SER A 248 3.52 13.77 5.29
N GLY A 249 4.44 13.72 6.26
CA GLY A 249 4.41 12.77 7.35
C GLY A 249 4.87 13.37 8.67
N ARG A 250 4.86 12.55 9.73
CA ARG A 250 5.20 12.99 11.09
C ARG A 250 6.09 12.00 11.81
N SER A 251 7.20 12.50 12.34
CA SER A 251 8.09 11.78 13.24
C SER A 251 8.17 12.42 14.63
N GLY A 252 8.28 11.59 15.67
CA GLY A 252 8.65 12.02 17.02
C GLY A 252 7.61 12.81 17.83
N SER A 253 6.49 13.25 17.26
CA SER A 253 5.49 14.10 17.94
C SER A 253 4.04 13.60 17.96
N SER A 254 3.75 12.42 17.40
CA SER A 254 2.37 11.89 17.27
C SER A 254 1.73 11.55 18.63
N PRO A 255 0.42 11.84 18.84
CA PRO A 255 -0.55 12.32 17.85
C PRO A 255 -0.51 13.82 17.53
N GLY A 256 0.28 14.61 18.27
CA GLY A 256 0.43 16.06 18.10
C GLY A 256 1.54 16.50 17.12
N GLY A 257 1.84 17.80 17.13
CA GLY A 257 2.89 18.43 16.33
C GLY A 257 2.49 18.77 14.89
N THR A 258 3.38 19.39 14.13
CA THR A 258 3.25 19.70 12.71
C THR A 258 3.95 18.63 11.86
N PRO A 259 3.53 18.42 10.59
CA PRO A 259 4.29 17.56 9.67
C PRO A 259 5.75 18.03 9.58
N ASN A 260 6.68 17.10 9.80
CA ASN A 260 8.11 17.39 9.83
C ASN A 260 8.91 16.54 8.84
N MET A 261 8.25 15.69 8.06
CA MET A 261 8.84 14.93 6.95
C MET A 261 7.95 15.02 5.70
N ALA A 262 8.53 14.76 4.53
CA ALA A 262 7.80 14.68 3.28
C ALA A 262 8.42 13.58 2.42
N ALA A 263 7.68 12.48 2.20
CA ALA A 263 8.09 11.44 1.27
C ALA A 263 7.57 11.71 -0.14
N TYR A 264 6.66 12.69 -0.29
CA TYR A 264 6.07 13.10 -1.56
C TYR A 264 5.38 11.96 -2.32
N SER A 265 4.85 10.97 -1.58
CA SER A 265 4.28 9.76 -2.15
C SER A 265 2.85 9.49 -1.70
N VAL A 266 2.08 8.80 -2.53
CA VAL A 266 0.91 8.02 -2.10
C VAL A 266 1.20 6.54 -2.26
N VAL A 267 0.68 5.71 -1.35
CA VAL A 267 0.88 4.25 -1.39
C VAL A 267 -0.47 3.55 -1.50
N ALA A 268 -0.75 2.94 -2.65
CA ALA A 268 -1.98 2.24 -2.96
C ALA A 268 -1.78 0.71 -2.90
N THR A 269 -2.65 0.01 -2.19
CA THR A 269 -2.67 -1.47 -2.15
C THR A 269 -4.00 -1.98 -1.63
N ARG A 270 -4.28 -3.27 -1.77
CA ARG A 270 -5.42 -3.93 -1.12
C ARG A 270 -5.04 -4.68 0.16
N ASP A 271 -3.80 -4.55 0.62
CA ASP A 271 -3.23 -5.25 1.76
C ASP A 271 -2.78 -4.26 2.85
N SER A 272 -3.47 -4.25 4.00
CA SER A 272 -3.16 -3.33 5.11
C SER A 272 -1.79 -3.59 5.73
N VAL A 273 -1.36 -4.85 5.84
CA VAL A 273 -0.08 -5.19 6.46
C VAL A 273 1.07 -4.81 5.54
N ALA A 274 0.93 -5.06 4.23
CA ALA A 274 1.92 -4.63 3.25
C ALA A 274 1.99 -3.10 3.16
N ASN A 275 0.86 -2.40 3.28
CA ASN A 275 0.85 -0.93 3.35
C ASN A 275 1.69 -0.42 4.54
N ASP A 276 1.43 -0.93 5.75
CA ASP A 276 2.17 -0.51 6.94
C ASP A 276 3.66 -0.93 6.87
N TYR A 277 3.96 -2.08 6.28
CA TYR A 277 5.34 -2.49 6.06
C TYR A 277 6.09 -1.52 5.12
N GLN A 278 5.49 -1.18 3.97
CA GLN A 278 6.10 -0.26 3.01
C GLN A 278 6.17 1.17 3.57
N GLY A 279 5.15 1.60 4.31
CA GLY A 279 5.20 2.88 5.00
C GLY A 279 6.30 2.95 6.04
N MET A 280 6.57 1.87 6.78
CA MET A 280 7.71 1.81 7.70
C MET A 280 9.04 1.93 6.94
N LEU A 281 9.18 1.30 5.77
CA LEU A 281 10.36 1.44 4.93
C LEU A 281 10.55 2.87 4.41
N LEU A 282 9.47 3.51 3.92
CA LEU A 282 9.50 4.92 3.55
C LEU A 282 9.91 5.79 4.75
N PHE A 283 9.36 5.49 5.93
CA PHE A 283 9.72 6.22 7.14
C PHE A 283 11.22 6.18 7.45
N LYS A 284 11.83 5.00 7.29
CA LYS A 284 13.28 4.78 7.48
C LYS A 284 14.16 5.55 6.50
N GLN A 285 13.64 5.92 5.32
CA GLN A 285 14.39 6.71 4.33
C GLN A 285 14.53 8.18 4.76
N TYR A 286 13.51 8.72 5.44
CA TYR A 286 13.41 10.14 5.74
C TYR A 286 13.59 10.49 7.22
N TYR A 287 13.63 9.48 8.09
CA TYR A 287 13.81 9.67 9.53
C TYR A 287 14.60 8.53 10.16
N SER A 288 15.41 8.86 11.17
CA SER A 288 16.10 7.89 12.03
C SER A 288 15.09 7.10 12.87
N PHE A 289 14.47 6.12 12.24
CA PHE A 289 13.51 5.24 12.87
C PHE A 289 14.24 4.31 13.85
N GLY A 290 14.10 4.57 15.14
CA GLY A 290 14.82 3.83 16.18
C GLY A 290 14.50 2.33 16.15
N SER A 291 15.49 1.50 16.48
CA SER A 291 15.38 0.03 16.46
C SER A 291 14.23 -0.51 17.31
N SER A 292 13.91 0.15 18.43
CA SER A 292 12.77 -0.19 19.29
C SER A 292 11.43 -0.01 18.56
N LEU A 293 11.23 1.14 17.89
CA LEU A 293 10.00 1.42 17.13
C LEU A 293 9.86 0.47 15.93
N GLU A 294 10.97 0.11 15.28
CA GLU A 294 10.98 -0.89 14.21
C GLU A 294 10.60 -2.28 14.73
N THR A 295 11.17 -2.70 15.85
CA THR A 295 10.87 -3.99 16.46
C THR A 295 9.38 -4.09 16.82
N THR A 296 8.84 -3.03 17.44
CA THR A 296 7.41 -2.94 17.75
C THR A 296 6.53 -2.99 16.51
N SER A 297 6.86 -2.21 15.47
CA SER A 297 6.08 -2.20 14.22
C SER A 297 6.07 -3.58 13.57
N ARG A 298 7.25 -4.22 13.44
CA ARG A 298 7.38 -5.56 12.88
C ARG A 298 6.60 -6.60 13.68
N GLY A 299 6.62 -6.51 15.02
CA GLY A 299 5.83 -7.40 15.88
C GLY A 299 4.34 -7.32 15.58
N ILE A 300 3.80 -6.10 15.46
CA ILE A 300 2.39 -5.88 15.08
C ILE A 300 2.10 -6.49 13.70
N PHE A 301 2.97 -6.26 12.72
CA PHE A 301 2.77 -6.78 11.35
C PHE A 301 2.80 -8.30 11.33
N THR A 302 3.70 -8.93 12.08
CA THR A 302 3.77 -10.39 12.20
C THR A 302 2.50 -10.95 12.81
N LEU A 303 2.01 -10.36 13.91
CA LEU A 303 0.75 -10.77 14.55
C LEU A 303 -0.44 -10.60 13.61
N ALA A 304 -0.47 -9.56 12.77
CA ALA A 304 -1.53 -9.33 11.79
C ALA A 304 -1.47 -10.29 10.59
N ALA A 305 -0.26 -10.62 10.11
CA ALA A 305 -0.07 -11.46 8.93
C ALA A 305 -0.32 -12.96 9.20
N GLN A 306 -0.10 -13.41 10.42
CA GLN A 306 -0.24 -14.83 10.77
C GLN A 306 -1.67 -15.24 11.13
N GLU A 307 -1.92 -16.55 11.11
CA GLU A 307 -3.13 -17.14 11.68
C GLU A 307 -3.29 -16.77 13.17
N PRO A 308 -4.52 -16.48 13.64
CA PRO A 308 -5.80 -16.66 12.95
C PRO A 308 -6.27 -15.44 12.13
N TYR A 309 -5.48 -14.36 12.06
CA TYR A 309 -5.95 -13.09 11.51
C TYR A 309 -5.83 -13.05 10.00
N SER A 310 -4.63 -13.37 9.48
CA SER A 310 -4.35 -13.51 8.04
C SER A 310 -4.93 -12.35 7.23
N ILE A 311 -4.65 -11.11 7.67
CA ILE A 311 -5.20 -9.86 7.09
C ILE A 311 -4.23 -9.16 6.13
N GLY A 312 -3.11 -9.79 5.78
CA GLY A 312 -2.12 -9.29 4.85
C GLY A 312 -0.78 -10.01 4.95
N THR A 313 0.25 -9.48 4.29
CA THR A 313 1.63 -9.98 4.38
C THR A 313 2.61 -8.92 4.89
N ASN A 314 3.58 -9.34 5.69
CA ASN A 314 4.76 -8.54 6.06
C ASN A 314 6.05 -9.12 5.46
N ASP A 315 5.95 -10.12 4.59
CA ASP A 315 7.05 -10.76 3.89
C ASP A 315 7.28 -10.08 2.53
N PRO A 316 8.43 -9.41 2.31
CA PRO A 316 8.76 -8.78 1.04
C PRO A 316 8.77 -9.73 -0.15
N ALA A 317 9.02 -11.04 0.05
CA ALA A 317 8.98 -12.01 -1.03
C ALA A 317 7.56 -12.21 -1.59
N ASN A 318 6.55 -11.85 -0.80
CA ASN A 318 5.14 -11.89 -1.16
C ASN A 318 4.60 -10.49 -1.52
N MET A 319 5.47 -9.52 -1.83
CA MET A 319 5.09 -8.16 -2.21
C MET A 319 5.59 -7.82 -3.61
N GLU A 320 4.70 -7.33 -4.47
CA GLU A 320 5.05 -6.74 -5.76
C GLU A 320 5.01 -5.21 -5.61
N VAL A 321 6.18 -4.58 -5.48
CA VAL A 321 6.27 -3.12 -5.32
C VAL A 321 6.57 -2.44 -6.66
N VAL A 322 5.64 -1.60 -7.10
CA VAL A 322 5.73 -0.77 -8.31
C VAL A 322 5.90 0.68 -7.89
N ASN A 323 7.00 1.32 -8.31
CA ASN A 323 7.26 2.74 -8.05
C ASN A 323 7.02 3.52 -9.34
N ILE A 324 6.23 4.60 -9.27
CA ILE A 324 5.90 5.46 -10.41
C ILE A 324 6.13 6.94 -10.08
N SER A 325 6.46 7.74 -11.09
CA SER A 325 6.70 9.19 -10.99
C SER A 325 6.39 9.89 -12.32
N PRO A 326 6.17 11.22 -12.35
CA PRO A 326 5.99 11.94 -13.60
C PRO A 326 7.24 11.91 -14.52
N PRO A 327 7.06 11.98 -15.85
CA PRO A 327 5.79 11.78 -16.55
C PRO A 327 5.32 10.33 -16.30
N TRP A 328 4.01 10.14 -16.09
CA TRP A 328 3.40 8.89 -15.59
C TRP A 328 3.41 7.72 -16.59
N ALA A 329 4.49 7.58 -17.36
CA ALA A 329 4.66 6.63 -18.44
C ALA A 329 4.13 5.23 -18.07
N THR A 330 3.25 4.78 -18.94
CA THR A 330 2.34 3.65 -18.85
C THR A 330 3.06 2.37 -18.45
N LEU A 331 3.01 2.00 -17.16
CA LEU A 331 3.38 0.65 -16.70
C LEU A 331 2.20 -0.33 -16.79
N ILE A 332 1.25 -0.08 -17.70
CA ILE A 332 0.22 -1.05 -18.09
C ILE A 332 0.67 -1.72 -19.39
N GLU A 333 1.83 -2.39 -19.34
CA GLU A 333 2.08 -3.52 -20.22
C GLU A 333 2.34 -4.75 -19.36
N THR A 334 1.56 -5.78 -19.67
CA THR A 334 1.50 -7.11 -19.09
C THR A 334 2.85 -7.69 -18.71
N SER A 335 2.87 -8.43 -17.61
CA SER A 335 3.90 -9.40 -17.23
C SER A 335 4.54 -10.08 -18.46
N GLY A 336 5.80 -9.73 -18.74
CA GLY A 336 6.63 -10.37 -19.76
C GLY A 336 6.81 -9.50 -21.01
N ARG A 337 8.03 -8.95 -21.14
CA ARG A 337 8.53 -7.96 -22.13
C ARG A 337 8.24 -6.50 -21.78
N ALA A 338 9.32 -5.72 -21.79
CA ALA A 338 9.28 -4.27 -21.63
C ALA A 338 9.08 -3.62 -23.00
N THR A 339 7.95 -2.94 -23.15
CA THR A 339 7.51 -2.02 -24.22
C THR A 339 6.31 -1.23 -23.65
N GLU A 340 5.77 -0.10 -24.14
CA GLU A 340 6.14 0.91 -25.14
C GLU A 340 5.90 2.31 -24.54
N ASP A 341 6.81 3.26 -24.80
CA ASP A 341 6.39 4.63 -25.17
C ASP A 341 7.38 5.26 -26.17
N SER A 342 8.09 4.42 -26.95
CA SER A 342 9.04 4.87 -28.00
C SER A 342 9.63 3.73 -28.85
N GLY A 343 9.16 2.47 -28.70
CA GLY A 343 9.81 1.31 -29.32
C GLY A 343 11.25 1.07 -28.86
N LEU A 344 11.69 1.73 -27.78
CA LEU A 344 13.02 1.60 -27.21
C LEU A 344 13.04 0.47 -26.19
N GLN A 345 13.43 -0.72 -26.62
CA GLN A 345 13.62 -1.87 -25.74
C GLN A 345 15.09 -1.99 -25.30
N VAL A 346 15.30 -2.37 -24.03
CA VAL A 346 16.63 -2.72 -23.49
C VAL A 346 16.61 -4.19 -23.06
N SER A 347 17.49 -5.01 -23.63
CA SER A 347 17.83 -6.32 -23.07
C SER A 347 18.97 -6.19 -22.07
N LEU A 348 18.91 -6.99 -21.00
CA LEU A 348 19.94 -7.08 -19.96
C LEU A 348 20.44 -8.51 -19.90
N SER A 349 21.74 -8.73 -20.01
CA SER A 349 22.31 -10.06 -19.90
C SER A 349 23.73 -10.05 -19.31
N PRO A 350 24.05 -10.95 -18.36
CA PRO A 350 23.12 -11.72 -17.53
C PRO A 350 22.37 -10.82 -16.52
N ASN A 351 21.14 -11.19 -16.15
CA ASN A 351 20.41 -10.60 -15.03
C ASN A 351 19.53 -11.69 -14.37
N PRO A 352 19.79 -12.14 -13.12
CA PRO A 352 20.81 -11.65 -12.20
C PRO A 352 22.26 -11.86 -12.66
N SER A 353 23.16 -10.96 -12.28
CA SER A 353 24.58 -10.96 -12.65
C SER A 353 25.50 -11.19 -11.46
N ASN A 354 26.61 -11.91 -11.70
CA ASN A 354 27.69 -12.11 -10.72
C ASN A 354 28.81 -11.05 -10.84
N GLY A 355 28.59 -9.95 -11.58
CA GLY A 355 29.60 -8.90 -11.69
C GLY A 355 29.67 -8.16 -13.01
N GLN A 356 29.02 -8.61 -14.08
CA GLN A 356 29.05 -7.91 -15.36
C GLN A 356 27.67 -7.93 -16.02
N VAL A 357 27.25 -6.80 -16.58
CA VAL A 357 25.96 -6.65 -17.25
C VAL A 357 26.17 -6.02 -18.61
N HIS A 358 25.63 -6.67 -19.62
CA HIS A 358 25.49 -6.15 -20.97
C HIS A 358 24.09 -5.56 -21.13
N PHE A 359 24.03 -4.37 -21.69
CA PHE A 359 22.80 -3.71 -22.08
C PHE A 359 22.82 -3.58 -23.60
N GLU A 360 21.72 -3.95 -24.25
CA GLU A 360 21.58 -3.84 -25.69
C GLU A 360 20.22 -3.24 -26.04
N LEU A 361 20.23 -2.26 -26.93
CA LEU A 361 19.03 -1.61 -27.44
C LEU A 361 18.53 -2.32 -28.68
N SER A 362 17.26 -2.74 -28.68
CA SER A 362 16.65 -3.47 -29.80
C SER A 362 16.18 -2.59 -30.96
N ASN A 363 16.58 -1.31 -31.00
CA ASN A 363 16.14 -0.35 -32.02
C ASN A 363 17.34 0.25 -32.79
N ALA A 364 17.41 -0.03 -34.09
CA ALA A 364 18.58 0.23 -34.94
C ALA A 364 18.96 1.71 -35.10
N ASN A 365 18.05 2.64 -34.82
CA ASN A 365 18.28 4.08 -35.00
C ASN A 365 18.62 4.83 -33.70
N SER A 366 18.67 4.15 -32.56
CA SER A 366 18.95 4.77 -31.26
C SER A 366 20.38 4.50 -30.79
N SER A 367 21.18 5.57 -30.63
CA SER A 367 22.46 5.50 -29.92
C SER A 367 22.27 5.84 -28.44
N ILE A 368 22.85 5.05 -27.54
CA ILE A 368 22.92 5.39 -26.11
C ILE A 368 23.71 6.69 -25.96
N LYS A 369 23.10 7.76 -25.47
CA LYS A 369 23.83 9.02 -25.16
C LYS A 369 24.42 8.99 -23.76
N GLU A 370 23.70 8.40 -22.83
CA GLU A 370 24.05 8.35 -21.41
C GLU A 370 23.44 7.11 -20.78
N ILE A 371 24.19 6.50 -19.87
CA ILE A 371 23.66 5.53 -18.91
C ILE A 371 24.10 5.93 -17.50
N SER A 372 23.19 5.85 -16.56
CA SER A 372 23.45 6.03 -15.13
C SER A 372 22.92 4.83 -14.36
N ILE A 373 23.68 4.37 -13.38
CA ILE A 373 23.32 3.29 -12.47
C ILE A 373 23.38 3.84 -11.04
N VAL A 374 22.28 3.70 -10.30
CA VAL A 374 22.17 4.12 -8.91
C VAL A 374 21.86 2.91 -8.01
N ASP A 375 22.26 2.98 -6.75
CA ASP A 375 21.81 2.01 -5.74
C ASP A 375 20.36 2.31 -5.28
N VAL A 376 19.78 1.43 -4.45
CA VAL A 376 18.40 1.60 -3.94
C VAL A 376 18.19 2.87 -3.10
N ASN A 377 19.26 3.54 -2.68
CA ASN A 377 19.19 4.82 -1.96
C ASN A 377 19.32 6.01 -2.92
N GLY A 378 19.34 5.78 -4.23
CA GLY A 378 19.48 6.82 -5.26
C GLY A 378 20.90 7.36 -5.41
N ARG A 379 21.89 6.77 -4.73
CA ARG A 379 23.29 7.22 -4.87
C ARG A 379 23.85 6.72 -6.20
N MET A 380 24.47 7.62 -6.95
CA MET A 380 25.16 7.30 -8.20
C MET A 380 26.29 6.30 -7.97
N VAL A 381 26.19 5.15 -8.63
CA VAL A 381 27.16 4.06 -8.56
C VAL A 381 28.08 4.11 -9.76
N TRP A 382 27.53 4.33 -10.95
CA TRP A 382 28.28 4.34 -12.20
C TRP A 382 27.56 5.17 -13.25
N GLU A 383 28.32 5.92 -14.06
CA GLU A 383 27.79 6.71 -15.16
C GLU A 383 28.72 6.58 -16.36
N LYS A 384 28.15 6.58 -17.57
CA LYS A 384 28.91 6.74 -18.80
C LYS A 384 28.11 7.60 -19.80
N LYS A 385 28.78 8.60 -20.37
CA LYS A 385 28.25 9.56 -21.34
C LYS A 385 28.98 9.43 -22.68
N GLY A 386 28.36 9.95 -23.74
CA GLY A 386 28.97 10.04 -25.07
C GLY A 386 29.19 8.67 -25.71
N ILE A 387 28.28 7.72 -25.47
CA ILE A 387 28.41 6.37 -26.03
C ILE A 387 27.99 6.41 -27.50
N SER A 388 28.82 5.85 -28.38
CA SER A 388 28.48 5.65 -29.78
C SER A 388 28.10 4.18 -29.96
N GLY A 389 26.81 3.89 -30.05
CA GLY A 389 26.30 2.53 -30.29
C GLY A 389 25.01 2.20 -29.54
N SER A 390 24.47 1.02 -29.83
CA SER A 390 23.26 0.46 -29.21
C SER A 390 23.56 -0.43 -28.01
N ALA A 391 24.82 -0.71 -27.71
CA ALA A 391 25.22 -1.64 -26.67
C ALA A 391 26.23 -1.02 -25.69
N ILE A 392 26.15 -1.42 -24.42
CA ILE A 392 27.07 -1.00 -23.38
C ILE A 392 27.35 -2.13 -22.40
N HIS A 393 28.59 -2.17 -21.93
CA HIS A 393 29.04 -3.12 -20.93
C HIS A 393 29.33 -2.38 -19.62
N TRP A 394 28.73 -2.85 -18.54
CA TRP A 394 29.06 -2.44 -17.18
C TRP A 394 29.72 -3.59 -16.43
N GLY A 395 30.94 -3.37 -15.97
CA GLY A 395 31.73 -4.37 -15.25
C GLY A 395 31.38 -4.55 -13.78
N GLY A 396 30.17 -4.18 -13.34
CA GLY A 396 29.70 -4.33 -11.95
C GLY A 396 30.59 -3.62 -10.92
N ARG A 397 31.19 -2.50 -11.32
CA ARG A 397 32.08 -1.68 -10.48
C ARG A 397 31.53 -0.26 -10.38
N SER A 398 31.74 0.34 -9.23
CA SER A 398 31.42 1.75 -8.99
C SER A 398 32.35 2.68 -9.78
N MET A 399 32.07 3.99 -9.77
CA MET A 399 32.94 5.03 -10.35
C MET A 399 34.38 4.99 -9.82
N ASN A 400 34.57 4.48 -8.60
CA ASN A 400 35.90 4.33 -7.97
C ASN A 400 36.58 2.98 -8.30
N GLY A 401 36.06 2.22 -9.27
CA GLY A 401 36.61 0.93 -9.70
C GLY A 401 36.39 -0.23 -8.72
N ARG A 402 35.72 0.00 -7.57
CA ARG A 402 35.42 -1.06 -6.60
C ARG A 402 34.22 -1.88 -7.04
N PRO A 403 34.23 -3.22 -6.90
CA PRO A 403 33.04 -4.05 -7.12
C PRO A 403 31.86 -3.54 -6.30
N VAL A 404 30.68 -3.54 -6.90
CA VAL A 404 29.46 -3.13 -6.20
C VAL A 404 28.97 -4.27 -5.30
N PRO A 405 28.39 -3.97 -4.12
CA PRO A 405 27.79 -5.00 -3.29
C PRO A 405 26.67 -5.76 -3.97
N LYS A 406 26.38 -6.96 -3.49
CA LYS A 406 25.17 -7.72 -3.84
C LYS A 406 23.93 -6.88 -3.53
N GLY A 407 22.97 -6.84 -4.44
CA GLY A 407 21.78 -6.03 -4.26
C GLY A 407 21.10 -5.62 -5.56
N ILE A 408 20.08 -4.76 -5.42
CA ILE A 408 19.32 -4.21 -6.52
C ILE A 408 19.92 -2.86 -6.90
N TYR A 409 20.08 -2.63 -8.20
CA TYR A 409 20.47 -1.34 -8.76
C TYR A 409 19.44 -0.91 -9.79
N ILE A 410 19.30 0.39 -9.97
CA ILE A 410 18.40 0.98 -10.96
C ILE A 410 19.28 1.60 -12.05
N PHE A 411 19.03 1.24 -13.30
CA PHE A 411 19.67 1.92 -14.43
C PHE A 411 18.68 2.86 -15.11
N LYS A 412 19.23 3.90 -15.73
CA LYS A 412 18.54 4.78 -16.67
C LYS A 412 19.43 4.98 -17.90
N ILE A 413 18.91 4.69 -19.08
CA ILE A 413 19.56 4.91 -20.38
C ILE A 413 18.82 6.06 -21.08
N LYS A 414 19.56 7.01 -21.66
CA LYS A 414 19.02 8.07 -22.53
C LYS A 414 19.51 7.88 -23.95
N THR A 415 18.65 8.04 -24.95
CA THR A 415 18.99 7.91 -26.38
C THR A 415 18.71 9.18 -27.20
N GLY A 416 18.68 10.34 -26.53
CA GLY A 416 18.27 11.62 -27.11
C GLY A 416 17.01 12.11 -26.38
N PRO A 417 15.85 12.23 -27.06
CA PRO A 417 14.61 12.64 -26.41
C PRO A 417 13.99 11.54 -25.52
N HIS A 418 14.43 10.29 -25.69
CA HIS A 418 13.87 9.15 -24.96
C HIS A 418 14.77 8.73 -23.80
N SER A 419 14.15 8.17 -22.76
CA SER A 419 14.84 7.48 -21.69
C SER A 419 14.10 6.23 -21.26
N VAL A 420 14.85 5.20 -20.90
CA VAL A 420 14.35 3.91 -20.42
C VAL A 420 15.04 3.57 -19.11
N GLN A 421 14.30 2.97 -18.19
CA GLN A 421 14.79 2.60 -16.87
C GLN A 421 14.46 1.16 -16.54
N GLY A 422 15.25 0.54 -15.67
CA GLY A 422 15.00 -0.82 -15.21
C GLY A 422 15.88 -1.23 -14.04
N LYS A 423 15.81 -2.50 -13.66
CA LYS A 423 16.48 -3.05 -12.48
C LYS A 423 17.58 -4.04 -12.86
N ILE A 424 18.68 -4.02 -12.10
CA ILE A 424 19.78 -4.96 -12.17
C ILE A 424 19.86 -5.69 -10.83
N PHE A 425 19.96 -7.02 -10.87
CA PHE A 425 20.18 -7.84 -9.69
C PHE A 425 21.63 -8.32 -9.64
N MET A 426 22.41 -7.83 -8.69
CA MET A 426 23.81 -8.24 -8.46
C MET A 426 23.87 -9.32 -7.38
N LYS A 427 24.49 -10.46 -7.70
CA LYS A 427 24.55 -11.67 -6.88
C LYS A 427 25.81 -11.85 -6.07
#